data_AF-A0A837KI83-F1
#
_entry.id   AF-A0A837KI83-F1
#
_cell.length_a   1.000
_cell.length_b   1.000
_cell.length_c   1.000
_cell.angle_alpha   90.00
_cell.angle_beta   90.00
_cell.angle_gamma   90.00
#
_symmetry.space_group_name_H-M   'P 1'
#
loop_
_entity.id
_entity.type
_entity.pdbx_description
1 polymer ?
#
loop_
_entity_poly.entity_id
_entity_poly.type
_entity_poly.pdbx_seq_one_letter_code
_entity_poly.pdbx_strand_id
1 'polypeptide(L)'
;MVKRFAIVFLLALLVVQSVFSGSANAAAPGMYTDIQGHWASEQIDKMADLGIVKRKGYQPFYPNKPITRGEALVMLNRVFETVYGPIEKPERKPNLDHRYLLRGEVDQLLSNLKTMMKIETDDLGKFDPGDRMLYYLYLAETGQLMKKQEKENPDWWMSSAGMQWPLTREEASLILFHMMAPQKFRTANIKPQDTVSFFNSYYEWKRDRFYRDTYSPYPLAIREFNLFLTDKTFSPNKILTRAEYIVVMDRLIDYYRMDVASQFRGSPANQKHIAQVYLRAANLAYETKNQKQLSALFTDDAIKSMAKLEQVPTYNGPVQVSVKADENNSKALWVIAHYIDPKNGDFQIEYRLEEDASNAYGRKITTLIYSEK
;
A
#
# COMPACT_ATOMS: atom_id res chain seq x y z
N MET A 1 60.54 21.66 -13.39
CA MET A 1 60.30 21.19 -12.00
C MET A 1 58.91 21.53 -11.46
N VAL A 2 58.35 22.71 -11.71
CA VAL A 2 57.07 23.17 -11.14
C VAL A 2 55.83 22.33 -11.53
N LYS A 3 55.77 21.77 -12.75
CA LYS A 3 54.62 20.95 -13.20
C LYS A 3 54.46 19.60 -12.47
N ARG A 4 55.56 19.02 -11.95
CA ARG A 4 55.50 17.73 -11.22
C ARG A 4 55.03 17.92 -9.77
N PHE A 5 55.34 19.06 -9.15
CA PHE A 5 54.85 19.41 -7.82
C PHE A 5 53.36 19.74 -7.80
N ALA A 6 52.84 20.39 -8.85
CA ALA A 6 51.42 20.71 -8.96
C ALA A 6 50.52 19.46 -9.05
N ILE A 7 50.97 18.41 -9.74
CA ILE A 7 50.22 17.15 -9.89
C ILE A 7 50.19 16.36 -8.57
N VAL A 8 51.30 16.33 -7.83
CA VAL A 8 51.36 15.69 -6.51
C VAL A 8 50.50 16.43 -5.49
N PHE A 9 50.44 17.76 -5.56
CA PHE A 9 49.57 18.57 -4.70
C PHE A 9 48.08 18.39 -5.03
N LEU A 10 47.72 18.25 -6.31
CA LEU A 10 46.33 17.96 -6.76
C LEU A 10 45.88 16.53 -6.41
N LEU A 11 46.78 15.54 -6.49
CA LEU A 11 46.50 14.17 -6.06
C LEU A 11 46.35 14.07 -4.54
N ALA A 12 47.16 14.81 -3.77
CA ALA A 12 47.00 14.90 -2.32
C ALA A 12 45.66 15.55 -1.91
N LEU A 13 45.19 16.56 -2.66
CA LEU A 13 43.88 17.18 -2.46
C LEU A 13 42.70 16.23 -2.75
N LEU A 14 42.83 15.35 -3.75
CA LEU A 14 41.80 14.32 -4.06
C LEU A 14 41.75 13.19 -3.02
N VAL A 15 42.88 12.84 -2.40
CA VAL A 15 42.93 11.83 -1.32
C VAL A 15 42.36 12.39 0.00
N VAL A 16 42.44 13.70 0.25
CA VAL A 16 41.83 14.33 1.43
C VAL A 16 40.29 14.42 1.31
N GLN A 17 39.73 14.47 0.10
CA GLN A 17 38.27 14.47 -0.09
C GLN A 17 37.63 13.08 0.03
N SER A 18 38.41 11.99 0.05
CA SER A 18 37.90 10.62 0.18
C SER A 18 37.80 10.14 1.64
N VAL A 19 38.15 10.98 2.62
CA VAL A 19 38.09 10.65 4.07
C VAL A 19 36.85 11.23 4.76
N PHE A 20 36.05 12.06 4.08
CA PHE A 20 34.71 12.46 4.53
C PHE A 20 33.62 11.62 3.86
N SER A 21 33.76 10.29 3.95
CA SER A 21 32.59 9.43 3.99
C SER A 21 31.95 9.65 5.36
N GLY A 22 31.21 10.76 5.49
CA GLY A 22 30.35 10.98 6.63
C GLY A 22 29.43 9.78 6.70
N SER A 23 29.69 8.91 7.68
CA SER A 23 28.69 7.98 8.17
C SER A 23 27.47 8.84 8.42
N ALA A 24 26.43 8.67 7.62
CA ALA A 24 25.13 9.20 7.96
C ALA A 24 24.81 8.52 9.29
N ASN A 25 25.09 9.21 10.40
CA ASN A 25 24.55 8.83 11.70
C ASN A 25 23.06 8.76 11.44
N ALA A 26 22.53 7.55 11.37
CA ALA A 26 21.12 7.34 11.54
C ALA A 26 20.82 7.97 12.90
N ALA A 27 20.26 9.19 12.88
CA ALA A 27 19.86 9.87 14.09
C ALA A 27 19.03 8.85 14.86
N ALA A 28 19.39 8.60 16.12
CA ALA A 28 18.64 7.70 16.99
C ALA A 28 17.16 8.04 16.82
N PRO A 29 16.27 7.04 16.56
CA PRO A 29 14.88 7.30 16.28
C PRO A 29 14.31 8.18 17.40
N GLY A 30 14.00 9.44 17.07
CA GLY A 30 13.55 10.41 18.06
C GLY A 30 12.23 9.99 18.69
N MET A 31 12.06 10.27 19.98
CA MET A 31 10.80 10.04 20.68
C MET A 31 9.88 11.25 20.50
N TYR A 32 8.57 11.02 20.39
CA TYR A 32 7.59 12.10 20.42
C TYR A 32 7.49 12.67 21.83
N THR A 33 7.55 13.99 21.96
CA THR A 33 7.64 14.66 23.27
C THR A 33 6.29 14.79 24.00
N ASP A 34 5.17 14.53 23.31
CA ASP A 34 3.82 14.84 23.76
C ASP A 34 2.88 13.61 23.81
N ILE A 35 3.45 12.40 23.77
CA ILE A 35 2.68 11.15 23.86
C ILE A 35 2.86 10.42 25.19
N GLN A 36 3.74 10.87 26.09
CA GLN A 36 3.92 10.23 27.39
C GLN A 36 2.62 10.27 28.20
N GLY A 37 2.14 9.10 28.66
CA GLY A 37 0.86 8.97 29.37
C GLY A 37 -0.37 9.11 28.48
N HIS A 38 -0.21 9.33 27.17
CA HIS A 38 -1.32 9.36 26.22
C HIS A 38 -1.84 7.95 25.95
N TRP A 39 -3.16 7.77 25.90
CA TRP A 39 -3.81 6.46 25.73
C TRP A 39 -3.42 5.72 24.44
N ALA A 40 -3.02 6.45 23.41
CA ALA A 40 -2.58 5.92 22.11
C ALA A 40 -1.05 5.83 21.94
N SER A 41 -0.28 6.05 23.01
CA SER A 41 1.19 6.15 22.94
C SER A 41 1.83 4.92 22.33
N GLU A 42 1.45 3.72 22.79
CA GLU A 42 1.93 2.45 22.27
C GLU A 42 1.65 2.29 20.77
N GLN A 43 0.42 2.59 20.33
CA GLN A 43 0.07 2.48 18.91
C GLN A 43 0.81 3.53 18.08
N ILE A 44 1.01 4.75 18.59
CA ILE A 44 1.78 5.79 17.91
C ILE A 44 3.23 5.35 17.74
N ASP A 45 3.86 4.80 18.78
CA ASP A 45 5.22 4.28 18.71
C ASP A 45 5.33 3.09 17.73
N LYS A 46 4.41 2.11 17.79
CA LYS A 46 4.33 1.00 16.83
C LYS A 46 4.23 1.51 15.39
N MET A 47 3.33 2.46 15.12
CA MET A 47 3.18 3.03 13.77
C MET A 47 4.41 3.83 13.34
N ALA A 48 5.14 4.44 14.27
CA ALA A 48 6.39 5.14 13.98
C ALA A 48 7.51 4.18 13.61
N ASP A 49 7.63 3.06 14.32
CA ASP A 49 8.66 2.03 14.08
C ASP A 49 8.44 1.32 12.73
N LEU A 50 7.17 1.19 12.32
CA LEU A 50 6.80 0.73 10.99
C LEU A 50 7.01 1.80 9.89
N GLY A 51 7.27 3.05 10.26
CA GLY A 51 7.44 4.17 9.34
C GLY A 51 6.15 4.74 8.76
N ILE A 52 4.99 4.35 9.30
CA ILE A 52 3.66 4.88 8.92
C ILE A 52 3.56 6.35 9.32
N VAL A 53 4.09 6.69 10.50
CA VAL A 53 4.33 8.07 10.93
C VAL A 53 5.83 8.31 11.09
N LYS A 54 6.30 9.50 10.71
CA LYS A 54 7.74 9.78 10.69
C LYS A 54 8.19 10.30 12.06
N ARG A 55 9.17 9.64 12.69
CA ARG A 55 9.97 10.21 13.78
C ARG A 55 10.94 11.24 13.19
N LYS A 56 10.79 12.52 13.51
CA LYS A 56 11.73 13.58 13.09
C LYS A 56 12.30 14.27 14.33
N GLY A 57 13.37 13.70 14.88
CA GLY A 57 13.97 14.20 16.12
C GLY A 57 12.98 14.17 17.29
N TYR A 58 13.23 15.01 18.30
CA TYR A 58 12.34 15.19 19.46
C TYR A 58 11.24 16.21 19.16
N GLN A 59 10.37 15.89 18.21
CA GLN A 59 9.22 16.74 17.85
C GLN A 59 7.92 16.15 18.38
N PRO A 60 6.91 16.98 18.69
CA PRO A 60 5.58 16.52 19.06
C PRO A 60 4.85 15.81 17.91
N PHE A 61 4.07 14.79 18.24
CA PHE A 61 3.17 14.07 17.32
C PHE A 61 1.84 14.82 17.11
N TYR A 62 1.42 15.59 18.12
CA TYR A 62 0.11 16.23 18.25
C TYR A 62 -1.08 15.24 18.24
N PRO A 63 -1.15 14.28 19.17
CA PRO A 63 -2.13 13.20 19.14
C PRO A 63 -3.59 13.69 19.12
N ASN A 64 -3.87 14.81 19.79
CA ASN A 64 -5.21 15.38 19.92
C ASN A 64 -5.60 16.35 18.80
N LYS A 65 -4.70 16.67 17.87
CA LYS A 65 -5.07 17.50 16.72
C LYS A 65 -5.94 16.69 15.75
N PRO A 66 -6.90 17.33 15.07
CA PRO A 66 -7.58 16.74 13.93
C PRO A 66 -6.58 16.20 12.90
N ILE A 67 -6.85 15.00 12.37
CA ILE A 67 -6.14 14.53 11.18
C ILE A 67 -6.77 15.16 9.93
N THR A 68 -5.96 15.56 8.96
CA THR A 68 -6.48 16.04 7.68
C THR A 68 -6.79 14.88 6.73
N ARG A 69 -7.67 15.09 5.75
CA ARG A 69 -7.99 14.09 4.70
C ARG A 69 -6.72 13.58 4.01
N GLY A 70 -5.82 14.48 3.65
CA GLY A 70 -4.58 14.12 2.96
C GLY A 70 -3.56 13.40 3.85
N GLU A 71 -3.45 13.77 5.14
CA GLU A 71 -2.65 13.01 6.09
C GLU A 71 -3.17 11.57 6.25
N ALA A 72 -4.49 11.40 6.28
CA ALA A 72 -5.12 10.09 6.37
C ALA A 72 -4.82 9.22 5.14
N LEU A 73 -4.97 9.76 3.92
CA LEU A 73 -4.62 9.02 2.69
C LEU A 73 -3.14 8.62 2.64
N VAL A 74 -2.25 9.50 3.12
CA VAL A 74 -0.81 9.20 3.22
C VAL A 74 -0.54 8.06 4.19
N MET A 75 -1.20 8.06 5.36
CA MET A 75 -1.08 6.95 6.32
C MET A 75 -1.60 5.63 5.73
N LEU A 76 -2.70 5.66 4.99
CA LEU A 76 -3.23 4.50 4.26
C LEU A 76 -2.23 3.96 3.23
N ASN A 77 -1.57 4.83 2.45
CA ASN A 77 -0.53 4.38 1.52
C ASN A 77 0.57 3.61 2.25
N ARG A 78 1.05 4.19 3.36
CA ARG A 78 2.16 3.59 4.13
C ARG A 78 1.75 2.29 4.79
N VAL A 79 0.51 2.16 5.28
CA VAL A 79 -0.03 0.88 5.76
C VAL A 79 -0.03 -0.14 4.62
N PHE A 80 -0.55 0.22 3.44
CA PHE A 80 -0.56 -0.65 2.27
C PHE A 80 0.86 -1.12 1.91
N GLU A 81 1.81 -0.20 1.72
CA GLU A 81 3.18 -0.54 1.32
C GLU A 81 3.99 -1.26 2.40
N THR A 82 3.63 -1.09 3.68
CA THR A 82 4.24 -1.86 4.77
C THR A 82 3.83 -3.34 4.70
N VAL A 83 2.64 -3.64 4.17
CA VAL A 83 2.12 -5.01 4.07
C VAL A 83 2.43 -5.63 2.72
N TYR A 84 2.11 -4.93 1.63
CA TYR A 84 2.19 -5.46 0.27
C TYR A 84 3.43 -5.00 -0.49
N GLY A 85 4.13 -3.96 0.00
CA GLY A 85 5.04 -3.18 -0.84
C GLY A 85 4.29 -2.32 -1.87
N PRO A 86 4.98 -1.40 -2.56
CA PRO A 86 4.41 -0.79 -3.75
C PRO A 86 4.25 -1.87 -4.83
N ILE A 87 3.09 -1.89 -5.49
CA ILE A 87 2.81 -2.84 -6.58
C ILE A 87 2.60 -2.13 -7.92
N GLU A 88 2.66 -0.81 -7.94
CA GLU A 88 2.56 0.01 -9.13
C GLU A 88 3.39 1.27 -8.95
N LYS A 89 3.87 1.85 -10.06
CA LYS A 89 4.50 3.17 -10.03
C LYS A 89 3.40 4.24 -9.87
N PRO A 90 3.68 5.38 -9.22
CA PRO A 90 2.65 6.38 -8.99
C PRO A 90 2.20 6.99 -10.33
N GLU A 91 0.90 6.98 -10.60
CA GLU A 91 0.29 7.57 -11.78
C GLU A 91 -0.33 8.91 -11.39
N ARG A 92 0.05 9.97 -12.10
CA ARG A 92 -0.44 11.32 -11.81
C ARG A 92 -1.94 11.41 -12.07
N LYS A 93 -2.76 11.51 -11.03
CA LYS A 93 -4.20 11.78 -11.19
C LYS A 93 -4.46 13.23 -11.63
N PRO A 94 -5.16 13.46 -12.77
CA PRO A 94 -5.42 14.81 -13.26
C PRO A 94 -6.37 15.60 -12.33
N ASN A 95 -7.30 14.92 -11.64
CA ASN A 95 -8.28 15.56 -10.76
C ASN A 95 -7.77 15.82 -9.32
N LEU A 96 -6.46 15.72 -9.07
CA LEU A 96 -5.84 16.00 -7.77
C LEU A 96 -4.86 17.16 -7.87
N ASP A 97 -5.09 18.20 -7.06
CA ASP A 97 -4.30 19.43 -7.09
C ASP A 97 -2.80 19.21 -6.92
N HIS A 98 -2.06 19.57 -7.98
CA HIS A 98 -0.61 19.42 -8.06
C HIS A 98 0.17 20.19 -6.98
N ARG A 99 -0.46 21.18 -6.35
CA ARG A 99 0.14 21.98 -5.28
C ARG A 99 0.09 21.28 -3.92
N TYR A 100 -0.70 20.21 -3.78
CA TYR A 100 -0.76 19.47 -2.52
C TYR A 100 0.58 18.80 -2.22
N LEU A 101 1.21 19.14 -1.10
CA LEU A 101 2.59 18.78 -0.78
C LEU A 101 2.85 17.27 -0.77
N LEU A 102 1.90 16.48 -0.24
CA LEU A 102 2.04 15.03 -0.11
C LEU A 102 1.39 14.27 -1.27
N ARG A 103 1.12 14.94 -2.39
CA ARG A 103 0.42 14.37 -3.54
C ARG A 103 1.07 13.09 -4.08
N GLY A 104 2.39 12.99 -4.07
CA GLY A 104 3.08 11.78 -4.55
C GLY A 104 2.69 10.51 -3.79
N GLU A 105 2.55 10.58 -2.46
CA GLU A 105 2.12 9.45 -1.64
C GLU A 105 0.62 9.14 -1.85
N VAL A 106 -0.19 10.15 -2.18
CA VAL A 106 -1.60 9.96 -2.53
C VAL A 106 -1.72 9.28 -3.89
N ASP A 107 -1.05 9.79 -4.94
CA ASP A 107 -1.03 9.15 -6.26
C ASP A 107 -0.58 7.67 -6.16
N GLN A 108 0.43 7.42 -5.33
CA GLN A 108 0.92 6.07 -5.06
C GLN A 108 -0.15 5.16 -4.46
N LEU A 109 -0.92 5.64 -3.48
CA LEU A 109 -2.05 4.88 -2.92
C LEU A 109 -3.07 4.55 -4.02
N LEU A 110 -3.46 5.53 -4.82
CA LEU A 110 -4.50 5.35 -5.83
C LEU A 110 -4.05 4.37 -6.91
N SER A 111 -2.79 4.43 -7.35
CA SER A 111 -2.17 3.43 -8.24
C SER A 111 -2.18 2.03 -7.63
N ASN A 112 -1.77 1.90 -6.36
CA ASN A 112 -1.73 0.63 -5.65
C ASN A 112 -3.14 0.01 -5.53
N LEU A 113 -4.15 0.80 -5.16
CA LEU A 113 -5.53 0.33 -5.02
C LEU A 113 -6.15 -0.11 -6.35
N LYS A 114 -5.95 0.68 -7.41
CA LYS A 114 -6.36 0.31 -8.78
C LYS A 114 -5.75 -1.04 -9.14
N THR A 115 -4.43 -1.18 -9.00
CA THR A 115 -3.70 -2.40 -9.37
C THR A 115 -4.08 -3.61 -8.53
N MET A 116 -4.26 -3.44 -7.22
CA MET A 116 -4.74 -4.53 -6.35
C MET A 116 -6.10 -5.04 -6.85
N MET A 117 -7.04 -4.13 -7.13
CA MET A 117 -8.36 -4.52 -7.64
C MET A 117 -8.30 -5.21 -9.01
N LYS A 118 -7.40 -4.76 -9.89
CA LYS A 118 -7.15 -5.44 -11.17
C LYS A 118 -6.66 -6.88 -10.96
N ILE A 119 -5.74 -7.11 -10.01
CA ILE A 119 -5.24 -8.46 -9.72
C ILE A 119 -6.37 -9.36 -9.21
N GLU A 120 -7.16 -8.88 -8.23
CA GLU A 120 -8.29 -9.66 -7.68
C GLU A 120 -9.33 -10.05 -8.73
N THR A 121 -9.54 -9.19 -9.72
CA THR A 121 -10.54 -9.38 -10.77
C THR A 121 -9.97 -9.99 -12.05
N ASP A 122 -8.71 -10.41 -12.05
CA ASP A 122 -7.99 -10.91 -13.25
C ASP A 122 -8.08 -9.91 -14.45
N ASP A 123 -8.04 -8.61 -14.16
CA ASP A 123 -8.20 -7.49 -15.10
C ASP A 123 -9.56 -7.44 -15.84
N LEU A 124 -10.54 -8.24 -15.40
CA LEU A 124 -11.90 -8.24 -15.97
C LEU A 124 -12.78 -7.17 -15.33
N GLY A 125 -12.45 -6.74 -14.10
CA GLY A 125 -13.17 -5.71 -13.36
C GLY A 125 -12.73 -4.30 -13.74
N LYS A 126 -13.69 -3.46 -14.16
CA LYS A 126 -13.43 -2.03 -14.50
C LYS A 126 -13.55 -1.08 -13.31
N PHE A 127 -13.62 -1.60 -12.09
CA PHE A 127 -13.80 -0.81 -10.89
C PHE A 127 -12.45 -0.31 -10.36
N ASP A 128 -12.28 1.02 -10.26
CA ASP A 128 -11.11 1.66 -9.66
C ASP A 128 -11.51 2.21 -8.27
N PRO A 129 -11.14 1.53 -7.17
CA PRO A 129 -11.44 2.00 -5.82
C PRO A 129 -10.69 3.30 -5.46
N GLY A 130 -9.51 3.54 -6.02
CA GLY A 130 -8.75 4.76 -5.75
C GLY A 130 -9.41 5.99 -6.37
N ASP A 131 -9.83 5.88 -7.63
CA ASP A 131 -10.50 6.99 -8.32
C ASP A 131 -11.84 7.35 -7.63
N ARG A 132 -12.63 6.34 -7.26
CA ARG A 132 -13.88 6.54 -6.53
C ARG A 132 -13.66 7.14 -5.15
N MET A 133 -12.64 6.70 -4.42
CA MET A 133 -12.25 7.29 -3.13
C MET A 133 -12.05 8.80 -3.26
N LEU A 134 -11.26 9.23 -4.24
CA LEU A 134 -10.94 10.64 -4.44
C LEU A 134 -12.18 11.45 -4.88
N TYR A 135 -12.99 10.90 -5.79
CA TYR A 135 -14.22 11.54 -6.26
C TYR A 135 -15.22 11.80 -5.11
N TYR A 136 -15.42 10.82 -4.22
CA TYR A 136 -16.36 10.99 -3.10
C TYR A 136 -15.85 11.95 -2.03
N LEU A 137 -14.54 12.08 -1.83
CA LEU A 137 -13.98 13.15 -0.99
C LEU A 137 -14.19 14.53 -1.61
N TYR A 138 -14.09 14.66 -2.93
CA TYR A 138 -14.43 15.90 -3.64
C TYR A 138 -15.91 16.27 -3.43
N LEU A 139 -16.84 15.31 -3.52
CA LEU A 139 -18.26 15.58 -3.23
C LEU A 139 -18.45 16.10 -1.80
N ALA A 140 -17.75 15.53 -0.82
CA ALA A 140 -17.80 16.02 0.55
C ALA A 140 -17.19 17.43 0.69
N GLU A 141 -16.15 17.77 -0.06
CA GLU A 141 -15.59 19.13 -0.14
C GLU A 141 -16.62 20.16 -0.64
N THR A 142 -17.43 19.79 -1.63
CA THR A 142 -18.45 20.69 -2.20
C THR A 142 -19.78 20.70 -1.44
N GLY A 143 -19.84 20.06 -0.26
CA GLY A 143 -21.05 19.96 0.55
C GLY A 143 -22.11 18.98 0.01
N GLN A 144 -21.74 18.18 -0.99
CA GLN A 144 -22.61 17.15 -1.55
C GLN A 144 -22.51 15.85 -0.73
N LEU A 145 -23.57 15.05 -0.76
CA LEU A 145 -23.53 13.71 -0.18
C LEU A 145 -22.52 12.84 -0.92
N MET A 146 -21.77 12.03 -0.18
CA MET A 146 -20.84 11.01 -0.72
C MET A 146 -21.61 9.83 -1.32
N LYS A 147 -22.46 10.09 -2.31
CA LYS A 147 -23.31 9.12 -3.02
C LYS A 147 -23.28 9.41 -4.51
N LYS A 148 -23.74 8.46 -5.34
CA LYS A 148 -23.86 8.62 -6.79
C LYS A 148 -24.73 9.85 -7.08
N GLN A 149 -24.20 10.75 -7.91
CA GLN A 149 -24.92 11.94 -8.34
C GLN A 149 -25.79 11.61 -9.57
N GLU A 150 -26.90 12.32 -9.74
CA GLU A 150 -27.75 12.18 -10.93
C GLU A 150 -27.00 12.58 -12.21
N LYS A 151 -26.17 13.62 -12.09
CA LYS A 151 -25.23 14.07 -13.12
C LYS A 151 -23.84 14.19 -12.51
N GLU A 152 -22.91 13.36 -12.96
CA GLU A 152 -21.51 13.46 -12.56
C GLU A 152 -20.89 14.72 -13.20
N ASN A 153 -20.10 15.47 -12.42
CA ASN A 153 -19.30 16.57 -12.95
C ASN A 153 -18.08 15.96 -13.65
N PRO A 154 -17.93 16.06 -14.99
CA PRO A 154 -16.75 15.55 -15.68
C PRO A 154 -15.48 16.32 -15.28
N ASP A 155 -15.62 17.59 -14.90
CA ASP A 155 -14.53 18.51 -14.56
C ASP A 155 -14.42 18.71 -13.05
N TRP A 156 -14.37 17.61 -12.29
CA TRP A 156 -14.20 17.65 -10.84
C TRP A 156 -12.73 17.80 -10.44
N TRP A 157 -12.46 18.40 -9.28
CA TRP A 157 -11.09 18.68 -8.83
C TRP A 157 -10.99 18.65 -7.31
N MET A 158 -10.22 17.70 -6.77
CA MET A 158 -9.89 17.65 -5.35
C MET A 158 -8.82 18.69 -5.04
N SER A 159 -9.20 19.74 -4.31
CA SER A 159 -8.33 20.90 -4.10
C SER A 159 -7.27 20.64 -3.02
N SER A 160 -6.14 21.37 -3.08
CA SER A 160 -5.17 21.30 -1.98
C SER A 160 -5.75 21.80 -0.65
N ALA A 161 -6.78 22.67 -0.66
CA ALA A 161 -7.45 23.12 0.56
C ALA A 161 -8.35 22.02 1.11
N GLY A 162 -9.13 21.35 0.26
CA GLY A 162 -9.96 20.21 0.62
C GLY A 162 -9.15 19.06 1.20
N MET A 163 -7.94 18.80 0.68
CA MET A 163 -7.01 17.82 1.26
C MET A 163 -6.51 18.19 2.66
N GLN A 164 -6.56 19.47 3.05
CA GLN A 164 -6.19 19.95 4.38
C GLN A 164 -7.38 20.02 5.34
N TRP A 165 -8.61 19.73 4.90
CA TRP A 165 -9.76 19.70 5.78
C TRP A 165 -9.67 18.56 6.79
N PRO A 166 -10.18 18.76 8.03
CA PRO A 166 -10.30 17.68 9.01
C PRO A 166 -11.12 16.50 8.47
N LEU A 167 -10.66 15.28 8.72
CA LEU A 167 -11.36 14.07 8.32
C LEU A 167 -12.49 13.76 9.30
N THR A 168 -13.71 13.66 8.80
CA THR A 168 -14.83 13.17 9.60
C THR A 168 -14.82 11.64 9.69
N ARG A 169 -15.49 11.09 10.68
CA ARG A 169 -15.58 9.64 10.86
C ARG A 169 -16.35 8.97 9.71
N GLU A 170 -17.33 9.64 9.11
CA GLU A 170 -18.02 9.16 7.91
C GLU A 170 -17.11 9.14 6.68
N GLU A 171 -16.35 10.22 6.44
CA GLU A 171 -15.32 10.24 5.38
C GLU A 171 -14.26 9.15 5.60
N ALA A 172 -13.85 8.93 6.85
CA ALA A 172 -12.92 7.85 7.20
C ALA A 172 -13.49 6.47 6.84
N SER A 173 -14.79 6.24 7.09
CA SER A 173 -15.43 4.99 6.68
C SER A 173 -15.52 4.81 5.17
N LEU A 174 -15.74 5.90 4.42
CA LEU A 174 -15.72 5.90 2.96
C LEU A 174 -14.34 5.51 2.44
N ILE A 175 -13.26 6.16 2.89
CA ILE A 175 -11.92 5.85 2.38
C ILE A 175 -11.50 4.42 2.77
N LEU A 176 -11.85 3.96 3.98
CA LEU A 176 -11.59 2.58 4.41
C LEU A 176 -12.42 1.57 3.62
N PHE A 177 -13.64 1.90 3.22
CA PHE A 177 -14.44 1.03 2.35
C PHE A 177 -13.73 0.76 1.02
N HIS A 178 -13.10 1.78 0.43
CA HIS A 178 -12.33 1.62 -0.80
C HIS A 178 -11.01 0.86 -0.57
N MET A 179 -10.33 1.09 0.56
CA MET A 179 -9.16 0.31 0.97
C MET A 179 -9.48 -1.18 1.10
N MET A 180 -10.67 -1.50 1.60
CA MET A 180 -11.12 -2.88 1.84
C MET A 180 -11.87 -3.47 0.63
N ALA A 181 -11.94 -2.78 -0.51
CA ALA A 181 -12.65 -3.28 -1.70
C ALA A 181 -12.13 -4.65 -2.19
N PRO A 182 -10.81 -4.92 -2.25
CA PRO A 182 -10.27 -6.25 -2.56
C PRO A 182 -10.77 -7.35 -1.62
N GLN A 183 -10.72 -7.10 -0.30
CA GLN A 183 -11.19 -8.04 0.70
C GLN A 183 -12.69 -8.28 0.57
N LYS A 184 -13.48 -7.22 0.37
CA LYS A 184 -14.92 -7.33 0.14
C LYS A 184 -15.27 -8.13 -1.10
N PHE A 185 -14.50 -7.93 -2.17
CA PHE A 185 -14.64 -8.70 -3.39
C PHE A 185 -14.55 -10.21 -3.10
N ARG A 186 -13.52 -10.61 -2.34
CA ARG A 186 -13.31 -12.00 -1.92
C ARG A 186 -14.38 -12.50 -0.94
N THR A 187 -14.63 -11.78 0.16
CA THR A 187 -15.54 -12.26 1.23
C THR A 187 -17.00 -12.36 0.77
N ALA A 188 -17.42 -11.52 -0.18
CA ALA A 188 -18.74 -11.60 -0.80
C ALA A 188 -18.79 -12.53 -2.02
N ASN A 189 -17.68 -13.19 -2.38
CA ASN A 189 -17.57 -14.11 -3.52
C ASN A 189 -18.11 -13.52 -4.84
N ILE A 190 -17.72 -12.28 -5.12
CA ILE A 190 -18.23 -11.53 -6.28
C ILE A 190 -17.53 -12.03 -7.54
N LYS A 191 -18.29 -12.14 -8.64
CA LYS A 191 -17.71 -12.44 -9.95
C LYS A 191 -17.12 -11.17 -10.56
N PRO A 192 -15.99 -11.23 -11.29
CA PRO A 192 -15.36 -10.04 -11.86
C PRO A 192 -16.29 -9.13 -12.68
N GLN A 193 -17.20 -9.69 -13.47
CA GLN A 193 -18.18 -8.94 -14.27
C GLN A 193 -19.20 -8.16 -13.42
N ASP A 194 -19.48 -8.61 -12.19
CA ASP A 194 -20.47 -8.01 -11.29
C ASP A 194 -19.83 -6.98 -10.35
N THR A 195 -18.52 -6.79 -10.43
CA THR A 195 -17.77 -5.87 -9.57
C THR A 195 -18.36 -4.46 -9.59
N VAL A 196 -18.59 -3.91 -10.78
CA VAL A 196 -19.09 -2.52 -10.93
C VAL A 196 -20.49 -2.37 -10.35
N SER A 197 -21.41 -3.29 -10.65
CA SER A 197 -22.78 -3.24 -10.15
C SER A 197 -22.81 -3.43 -8.63
N PHE A 198 -21.99 -4.32 -8.09
CA PHE A 198 -21.85 -4.53 -6.65
C PHE A 198 -21.42 -3.26 -5.93
N PHE A 199 -20.33 -2.60 -6.33
CA PHE A 199 -19.85 -1.39 -5.66
C PHE A 199 -20.80 -0.20 -5.91
N ASN A 200 -21.41 -0.08 -7.09
CA ASN A 200 -22.38 0.97 -7.38
C ASN A 200 -23.61 0.94 -6.46
N SER A 201 -24.05 -0.24 -6.01
CA SER A 201 -25.16 -0.32 -5.05
C SER A 201 -24.88 0.40 -3.72
N TYR A 202 -23.61 0.52 -3.30
CA TYR A 202 -23.23 1.32 -2.13
C TYR A 202 -23.34 2.80 -2.45
N TYR A 203 -22.84 3.24 -3.61
CA TYR A 203 -22.93 4.65 -4.02
C TYR A 203 -24.37 5.10 -4.27
N GLU A 204 -25.24 4.19 -4.70
CA GLU A 204 -26.66 4.45 -4.87
C GLU A 204 -27.45 4.41 -3.55
N TRP A 205 -26.77 4.17 -2.42
CA TRP A 205 -27.38 4.02 -1.10
C TRP A 205 -28.52 2.99 -1.08
N LYS A 206 -28.39 1.93 -1.89
CA LYS A 206 -29.32 0.78 -1.93
C LYS A 206 -28.98 -0.29 -0.88
N ARG A 207 -27.86 -0.13 -0.18
CA ARG A 207 -27.42 -1.05 0.87
C ARG A 207 -28.04 -0.65 2.20
N ASP A 208 -28.25 -1.67 3.03
CA ASP A 208 -28.75 -1.45 4.38
C ASP A 208 -27.84 -0.51 5.17
N ARG A 209 -28.44 0.15 6.15
CA ARG A 209 -27.73 0.85 7.21
C ARG A 209 -27.87 0.06 8.50
N PHE A 210 -26.86 0.17 9.35
CA PHE A 210 -26.88 -0.43 10.68
C PHE A 210 -26.98 0.63 11.78
N TYR A 211 -26.22 1.71 11.64
CA TYR A 211 -26.16 2.78 12.63
C TYR A 211 -27.35 3.73 12.49
N ARG A 212 -27.89 4.20 13.63
CA ARG A 212 -29.12 5.01 13.66
C ARG A 212 -28.90 6.46 13.22
N ASP A 213 -27.67 6.94 13.34
CA ASP A 213 -27.26 8.33 13.19
C ASP A 213 -26.60 8.63 11.84
N THR A 214 -26.57 7.66 10.91
CA THR A 214 -26.11 7.88 9.54
C THR A 214 -26.93 7.07 8.54
N TYR A 215 -27.16 7.65 7.36
CA TYR A 215 -27.75 6.97 6.21
C TYR A 215 -26.70 6.42 5.24
N SER A 216 -25.44 6.79 5.43
CA SER A 216 -24.33 6.30 4.62
C SER A 216 -24.13 4.80 4.83
N PRO A 217 -23.94 4.01 3.77
CA PRO A 217 -23.73 2.57 3.90
C PRO A 217 -22.28 2.19 4.23
N TYR A 218 -21.31 3.11 4.08
CA TYR A 218 -19.88 2.80 4.27
C TYR A 218 -19.53 2.35 5.70
N PRO A 219 -20.08 2.95 6.77
CA PRO A 219 -19.87 2.47 8.14
C PRO A 219 -20.26 1.00 8.35
N LEU A 220 -21.42 0.57 7.81
CA LEU A 220 -21.82 -0.83 7.86
C LEU A 220 -20.89 -1.67 6.98
N ALA A 221 -20.54 -1.17 5.80
CA ALA A 221 -19.69 -1.88 4.87
C ALA A 221 -18.37 -2.31 5.54
N ILE A 222 -17.72 -1.45 6.32
CA ILE A 222 -16.43 -1.80 6.94
C ILE A 222 -16.55 -2.50 8.30
N ARG A 223 -17.77 -2.73 8.81
CA ARG A 223 -18.00 -3.28 10.15
C ARG A 223 -17.39 -4.67 10.33
N GLU A 224 -17.45 -5.52 9.30
CA GLU A 224 -16.90 -6.89 9.35
C GLU A 224 -15.39 -6.94 9.61
N PHE A 225 -14.68 -5.84 9.31
CA PHE A 225 -13.23 -5.73 9.52
C PHE A 225 -12.85 -5.17 10.89
N ASN A 226 -13.83 -4.83 11.74
CA ASN A 226 -13.62 -4.33 13.10
C ASN A 226 -12.67 -3.11 13.21
N LEU A 227 -12.60 -2.28 12.16
CA LEU A 227 -11.72 -1.10 12.13
C LEU A 227 -12.18 0.00 13.10
N PHE A 228 -13.50 0.15 13.20
CA PHE A 228 -14.16 1.00 14.18
C PHE A 228 -14.93 0.15 15.19
N LEU A 229 -14.59 0.28 16.47
CA LEU A 229 -15.28 -0.39 17.56
C LEU A 229 -16.45 0.49 18.01
N THR A 230 -17.65 0.21 17.51
CA THR A 230 -18.85 0.98 17.82
C THR A 230 -20.08 0.11 17.76
N ASP A 231 -20.93 0.23 18.79
CA ASP A 231 -22.06 -0.65 19.05
C ASP A 231 -23.30 -0.30 18.21
N LYS A 232 -23.87 0.91 18.35
CA LYS A 232 -25.17 1.32 17.80
C LYS A 232 -25.20 2.73 17.20
N THR A 233 -24.30 3.62 17.62
CA THR A 233 -24.22 5.02 17.12
C THR A 233 -22.84 5.32 16.55
N PHE A 234 -22.74 5.58 15.25
CA PHE A 234 -21.46 5.70 14.56
C PHE A 234 -20.71 7.02 14.84
N SER A 235 -21.42 8.11 15.09
CA SER A 235 -20.93 9.50 15.17
C SER A 235 -20.31 10.00 13.85
N PRO A 236 -21.08 10.05 12.74
CA PRO A 236 -20.53 10.34 11.40
C PRO A 236 -19.81 11.69 11.29
N ASN A 237 -20.34 12.73 11.97
CA ASN A 237 -19.80 14.09 11.91
C ASN A 237 -18.62 14.33 12.86
N LYS A 238 -18.22 13.32 13.65
CA LYS A 238 -17.07 13.46 14.55
C LYS A 238 -15.81 13.65 13.72
N ILE A 239 -15.07 14.73 14.00
CA ILE A 239 -13.73 14.93 13.48
C ILE A 239 -12.78 13.98 14.21
N LEU A 240 -12.04 13.17 13.46
CA LEU A 240 -11.08 12.24 14.05
C LEU A 240 -9.79 12.97 14.43
N THR A 241 -9.27 12.64 15.61
CA THR A 241 -7.91 13.05 15.98
C THR A 241 -6.87 12.16 15.30
N ARG A 242 -5.62 12.63 15.25
CA ARG A 242 -4.48 11.84 14.76
C ARG A 242 -4.32 10.54 15.56
N ALA A 243 -4.46 10.57 16.87
CA ALA A 243 -4.39 9.38 17.72
C ALA A 243 -5.53 8.39 17.44
N GLU A 244 -6.76 8.88 17.26
CA GLU A 244 -7.90 8.02 16.92
C GLU A 244 -7.69 7.32 15.58
N TYR A 245 -7.20 8.04 14.57
CA TYR A 245 -6.92 7.45 13.27
C TYR A 245 -5.75 6.45 13.33
N ILE A 246 -4.72 6.71 14.14
CA ILE A 246 -3.62 5.76 14.36
C ILE A 246 -4.10 4.42 14.90
N VAL A 247 -5.03 4.43 15.85
CA VAL A 247 -5.60 3.18 16.37
C VAL A 247 -6.44 2.44 15.33
N VAL A 248 -7.01 3.15 14.36
CA VAL A 248 -7.66 2.51 13.20
C VAL A 248 -6.63 1.92 12.24
N MET A 249 -5.52 2.62 11.98
CA MET A 249 -4.41 2.11 11.17
C MET A 249 -3.77 0.86 11.77
N ASP A 250 -3.65 0.83 13.10
CA ASP A 250 -3.13 -0.32 13.85
C ASP A 250 -3.98 -1.58 13.61
N ARG A 251 -5.31 -1.45 13.68
CA ARG A 251 -6.23 -2.57 13.35
C ARG A 251 -6.16 -2.94 11.87
N LEU A 252 -6.05 -1.96 10.99
CA LEU A 252 -5.97 -2.19 9.54
C LEU A 252 -4.72 -2.98 9.16
N ILE A 253 -3.55 -2.62 9.71
CA ILE A 253 -2.31 -3.32 9.41
C ILE A 253 -2.31 -4.74 9.99
N ASP A 254 -2.84 -4.94 11.19
CA ASP A 254 -2.97 -6.27 11.80
C ASP A 254 -3.91 -7.15 10.96
N TYR A 255 -5.05 -6.61 10.52
CA TYR A 255 -5.95 -7.29 9.60
C TYR A 255 -5.23 -7.69 8.29
N TYR A 256 -4.54 -6.76 7.63
CA TYR A 256 -3.87 -7.06 6.36
C TYR A 256 -2.77 -8.10 6.52
N ARG A 257 -1.96 -8.03 7.58
CA ARG A 257 -0.93 -9.06 7.85
C ARG A 257 -1.54 -10.45 8.00
N MET A 258 -2.66 -10.55 8.73
CA MET A 258 -3.37 -11.82 8.89
C MET A 258 -3.95 -12.32 7.55
N ASP A 259 -4.61 -11.43 6.79
CA ASP A 259 -5.22 -11.73 5.49
C ASP A 259 -4.16 -12.23 4.49
N VAL A 260 -3.07 -11.50 4.31
CA VAL A 260 -1.98 -11.89 3.39
C VAL A 260 -1.41 -13.26 3.73
N ALA A 261 -1.00 -13.49 4.99
CA ALA A 261 -0.43 -14.77 5.40
C ALA A 261 -1.44 -15.93 5.30
N SER A 262 -2.74 -15.64 5.44
CA SER A 262 -3.80 -16.64 5.27
C SER A 262 -4.00 -17.04 3.80
N GLN A 263 -3.82 -16.12 2.84
CA GLN A 263 -4.04 -16.40 1.42
C GLN A 263 -3.07 -17.46 0.88
N PHE A 264 -1.80 -17.45 1.30
CA PHE A 264 -0.85 -18.51 0.93
C PHE A 264 -1.23 -19.89 1.49
N ARG A 265 -2.10 -19.96 2.50
CA ARG A 265 -2.63 -21.20 3.09
C ARG A 265 -4.07 -21.51 2.62
N GLY A 266 -4.62 -20.65 1.76
CA GLY A 266 -6.00 -20.71 1.30
C GLY A 266 -6.18 -21.56 0.04
N SER A 267 -7.24 -21.26 -0.71
CA SER A 267 -7.53 -21.92 -1.98
C SER A 267 -6.44 -21.64 -3.03
N PRO A 268 -6.31 -22.48 -4.07
CA PRO A 268 -5.40 -22.21 -5.20
C PRO A 268 -5.62 -20.84 -5.85
N ALA A 269 -6.88 -20.36 -5.89
CA ALA A 269 -7.21 -19.03 -6.40
C ALA A 269 -6.60 -17.93 -5.51
N ASN A 270 -6.77 -18.03 -4.19
CA ASN A 270 -6.18 -17.07 -3.24
C ASN A 270 -4.64 -17.08 -3.32
N GLN A 271 -4.04 -18.27 -3.40
CA GLN A 271 -2.60 -18.42 -3.57
C GLN A 271 -2.10 -17.77 -4.86
N LYS A 272 -2.81 -17.97 -5.98
CA LYS A 272 -2.50 -17.34 -7.26
C LYS A 272 -2.50 -15.81 -7.14
N HIS A 273 -3.58 -15.21 -6.63
CA HIS A 273 -3.70 -13.75 -6.54
C HIS A 273 -2.63 -13.15 -5.62
N ILE A 274 -2.43 -13.71 -4.42
CA ILE A 274 -1.43 -13.15 -3.50
C ILE A 274 0.01 -13.34 -4.01
N ALA A 275 0.28 -14.44 -4.73
CA ALA A 275 1.57 -14.64 -5.38
C ALA A 275 1.80 -13.62 -6.51
N GLN A 276 0.78 -13.26 -7.28
CA GLN A 276 0.89 -12.18 -8.27
C GLN A 276 1.19 -10.82 -7.62
N VAL A 277 0.53 -10.50 -6.50
CA VAL A 277 0.83 -9.27 -5.73
C VAL A 277 2.29 -9.30 -5.24
N TYR A 278 2.72 -10.42 -4.65
CA TYR A 278 4.09 -10.61 -4.16
C TYR A 278 5.10 -10.38 -5.28
N LEU A 279 4.99 -11.11 -6.40
CA LEU A 279 5.94 -11.03 -7.50
C LEU A 279 5.98 -9.63 -8.11
N ARG A 280 4.84 -8.95 -8.21
CA ARG A 280 4.77 -7.57 -8.67
C ARG A 280 5.53 -6.61 -7.75
N ALA A 281 5.34 -6.72 -6.44
CA ALA A 281 6.10 -5.94 -5.46
C ALA A 281 7.61 -6.23 -5.53
N ALA A 282 7.96 -7.51 -5.63
CA ALA A 282 9.33 -8.00 -5.71
C ALA A 282 10.05 -7.48 -6.98
N ASN A 283 9.40 -7.59 -8.13
CA ASN A 283 9.92 -7.08 -9.40
C ASN A 283 10.03 -5.55 -9.39
N LEU A 284 9.06 -4.84 -8.83
CA LEU A 284 9.13 -3.39 -8.70
C LEU A 284 10.28 -2.96 -7.78
N ALA A 285 10.48 -3.66 -6.66
CA ALA A 285 11.60 -3.41 -5.75
C ALA A 285 12.96 -3.60 -6.45
N TYR A 286 13.07 -4.64 -7.29
CA TYR A 286 14.26 -4.89 -8.10
C TYR A 286 14.49 -3.79 -9.15
N GLU A 287 13.49 -3.48 -9.97
CA GLU A 287 13.58 -2.43 -10.99
C GLU A 287 13.96 -1.06 -10.42
N THR A 288 13.38 -0.70 -9.27
CA THR A 288 13.60 0.59 -8.61
C THR A 288 14.81 0.60 -7.69
N LYS A 289 15.51 -0.53 -7.57
CA LYS A 289 16.66 -0.72 -6.66
C LYS A 289 16.33 -0.36 -5.20
N ASN A 290 15.09 -0.62 -4.78
CA ASN A 290 14.61 -0.33 -3.43
C ASN A 290 15.14 -1.39 -2.45
N GLN A 291 16.29 -1.11 -1.83
CA GLN A 291 16.99 -2.06 -0.95
C GLN A 291 16.13 -2.53 0.23
N LYS A 292 15.35 -1.63 0.84
CA LYS A 292 14.47 -1.99 1.97
C LYS A 292 13.46 -3.06 1.56
N GLN A 293 12.83 -2.88 0.40
CA GLN A 293 11.83 -3.83 -0.11
C GLN A 293 12.48 -5.11 -0.65
N LEU A 294 13.64 -5.00 -1.30
CA LEU A 294 14.41 -6.17 -1.74
C LEU A 294 14.76 -7.09 -0.57
N SER A 295 15.34 -6.57 0.51
CA SER A 295 15.68 -7.37 1.70
C SER A 295 14.44 -7.89 2.45
N ALA A 296 13.28 -7.26 2.28
CA ALA A 296 12.03 -7.74 2.86
C ALA A 296 11.45 -8.93 2.08
N LEU A 297 11.65 -9.00 0.77
CA LEU A 297 11.01 -9.98 -0.13
C LEU A 297 11.95 -11.08 -0.63
N PHE A 298 13.26 -10.84 -0.64
CA PHE A 298 14.28 -11.77 -1.12
C PHE A 298 15.32 -12.06 -0.05
N THR A 299 15.96 -13.22 -0.15
CA THR A 299 17.28 -13.44 0.46
C THR A 299 18.37 -12.83 -0.40
N ASP A 300 19.54 -12.57 0.17
CA ASP A 300 20.68 -12.01 -0.57
C ASP A 300 21.10 -12.90 -1.75
N ASP A 301 21.01 -14.22 -1.61
CA ASP A 301 21.33 -15.16 -2.68
C ASP A 301 20.28 -15.15 -3.79
N ALA A 302 19.00 -14.98 -3.46
CA ALA A 302 17.94 -14.79 -4.44
C ALA A 302 18.14 -13.48 -5.24
N ILE A 303 18.57 -12.39 -4.59
CA ILE A 303 18.91 -11.13 -5.27
C ILE A 303 20.08 -11.32 -6.24
N LYS A 304 21.12 -12.06 -5.85
CA LYS A 304 22.25 -12.39 -6.75
C LYS A 304 21.80 -13.22 -7.94
N SER A 305 20.83 -14.11 -7.76
CA SER A 305 20.25 -14.91 -8.84
C SER A 305 19.43 -14.06 -9.81
N MET A 306 18.66 -13.09 -9.32
CA MET A 306 17.94 -12.11 -10.17
C MET A 306 18.89 -11.37 -11.13
N ALA A 307 20.10 -11.02 -10.68
CA ALA A 307 21.09 -10.33 -11.50
C ALA A 307 21.71 -11.19 -12.61
N LYS A 308 21.50 -12.51 -12.57
CA LYS A 308 22.01 -13.48 -13.55
C LYS A 308 20.95 -13.96 -14.53
N LEU A 309 19.70 -13.51 -14.38
CA LEU A 309 18.63 -13.89 -15.30
C LEU A 309 18.94 -13.36 -16.70
N GLU A 310 18.74 -14.20 -17.70
CA GLU A 310 18.84 -13.81 -19.11
C GLU A 310 17.79 -12.74 -19.44
N GLN A 311 16.58 -12.93 -18.90
CA GLN A 311 15.49 -11.96 -18.98
C GLN A 311 14.94 -11.65 -17.58
N VAL A 312 14.95 -10.36 -17.24
CA VAL A 312 14.42 -9.87 -15.97
C VAL A 312 12.94 -9.53 -16.15
N PRO A 313 12.03 -10.08 -15.33
CA PRO A 313 10.62 -9.77 -15.44
C PRO A 313 10.33 -8.33 -15.05
N THR A 314 9.52 -7.67 -15.86
CA THR A 314 8.99 -6.36 -15.50
C THR A 314 7.91 -6.48 -14.44
N TYR A 315 7.75 -5.47 -13.60
CA TYR A 315 6.76 -5.50 -12.52
C TYR A 315 5.31 -5.53 -13.04
N ASN A 316 5.05 -4.93 -14.19
CA ASN A 316 3.71 -4.84 -14.81
C ASN A 316 3.55 -5.76 -16.03
N GLY A 317 4.53 -6.63 -16.31
CA GLY A 317 4.44 -7.61 -17.39
C GLY A 317 3.27 -8.57 -17.16
N PRO A 318 2.52 -8.95 -18.21
CA PRO A 318 1.48 -9.97 -18.08
C PRO A 318 2.09 -11.28 -17.59
N VAL A 319 1.48 -11.89 -16.58
CA VAL A 319 2.00 -13.09 -15.92
C VAL A 319 0.88 -14.06 -15.57
N GLN A 320 1.09 -15.33 -15.92
CA GLN A 320 0.27 -16.44 -15.44
C GLN A 320 1.00 -17.13 -14.30
N VAL A 321 0.33 -17.27 -13.15
CA VAL A 321 0.93 -17.80 -11.93
C VAL A 321 0.19 -19.07 -11.49
N SER A 322 0.96 -20.08 -11.11
CA SER A 322 0.47 -21.23 -10.34
C SER A 322 1.34 -21.43 -9.10
N VAL A 323 0.76 -22.04 -8.08
CA VAL A 323 1.44 -22.32 -6.81
C VAL A 323 1.34 -23.81 -6.51
N LYS A 324 2.48 -24.44 -6.18
CA LYS A 324 2.56 -25.84 -5.75
C LYS A 324 3.35 -25.93 -4.44
N ALA A 325 3.03 -26.91 -3.60
CA ALA A 325 3.86 -27.23 -2.44
C ALA A 325 5.18 -27.84 -2.91
N ASP A 326 6.26 -27.62 -2.16
CA ASP A 326 7.53 -28.32 -2.36
C ASP A 326 7.41 -29.78 -1.90
N GLU A 327 7.88 -30.72 -2.74
CA GLU A 327 7.76 -32.16 -2.50
C GLU A 327 8.58 -32.62 -1.28
N ASN A 328 9.67 -31.91 -0.96
CA ASN A 328 10.61 -32.27 0.10
C ASN A 328 10.44 -31.41 1.36
N ASN A 329 9.71 -30.29 1.26
CA ASN A 329 9.44 -29.40 2.38
C ASN A 329 8.03 -28.82 2.31
N SER A 330 7.10 -29.39 3.08
CA SER A 330 5.70 -28.94 3.12
C SER A 330 5.49 -27.49 3.56
N LYS A 331 6.51 -26.83 4.13
CA LYS A 331 6.48 -25.41 4.49
C LYS A 331 6.94 -24.49 3.37
N ALA A 332 7.63 -25.01 2.36
CA ALA A 332 8.06 -24.26 1.19
C ALA A 332 7.00 -24.35 0.07
N LEU A 333 6.88 -23.26 -0.69
CA LEU A 333 6.00 -23.16 -1.85
C LEU A 333 6.83 -22.82 -3.08
N TRP A 334 6.46 -23.40 -4.21
CA TRP A 334 6.94 -22.97 -5.52
C TRP A 334 5.87 -22.13 -6.18
N VAL A 335 6.23 -20.90 -6.52
CA VAL A 335 5.44 -20.01 -7.37
C VAL A 335 6.01 -20.10 -8.78
N ILE A 336 5.26 -20.66 -9.72
CA ILE A 336 5.65 -20.80 -11.11
C ILE A 336 5.03 -19.63 -11.87
N ALA A 337 5.87 -18.74 -12.39
CA ALA A 337 5.43 -17.56 -13.12
C ALA A 337 5.82 -17.69 -14.59
N HIS A 338 4.81 -17.65 -15.47
CA HIS A 338 4.99 -17.59 -16.90
C HIS A 338 4.77 -16.16 -17.36
N TYR A 339 5.84 -15.49 -17.75
CA TYR A 339 5.84 -14.10 -18.21
C TYR A 339 5.65 -14.06 -19.72
N ILE A 340 4.71 -13.22 -20.16
CA ILE A 340 4.41 -13.04 -21.58
C ILE A 340 5.13 -11.78 -22.05
N ASP A 341 6.16 -11.93 -22.89
CA ASP A 341 6.95 -10.82 -23.43
C ASP A 341 6.97 -10.87 -24.97
N PRO A 342 6.18 -10.02 -25.65
CA PRO A 342 6.07 -10.02 -27.10
C PRO A 342 7.36 -9.57 -27.81
N LYS A 343 8.33 -8.99 -27.09
CA LYS A 343 9.59 -8.50 -27.68
C LYS A 343 10.72 -9.50 -27.59
N ASN A 344 10.83 -10.19 -26.46
CA ASN A 344 11.99 -11.03 -26.15
C ASN A 344 11.65 -12.53 -26.10
N GLY A 345 10.37 -12.89 -26.23
CA GLY A 345 9.90 -14.26 -26.06
C GLY A 345 9.35 -14.48 -24.65
N ASP A 346 8.42 -15.42 -24.55
CA ASP A 346 7.84 -15.83 -23.28
C ASP A 346 8.89 -16.64 -22.49
N PHE A 347 8.89 -16.47 -21.16
CA PHE A 347 9.84 -17.16 -20.30
C PHE A 347 9.19 -17.54 -18.97
N GLN A 348 9.80 -18.50 -18.29
CA GLN A 348 9.32 -18.98 -17.01
C GLN A 348 10.37 -18.79 -15.92
N ILE A 349 9.90 -18.37 -14.74
CA ILE A 349 10.70 -18.37 -13.52
C ILE A 349 9.94 -19.13 -12.43
N GLU A 350 10.60 -20.09 -11.79
CA GLU A 350 10.11 -20.76 -10.60
C GLU A 350 10.75 -20.13 -9.36
N TYR A 351 9.92 -19.54 -8.50
CA TYR A 351 10.34 -18.91 -7.25
C TYR A 351 10.05 -19.84 -6.09
N ARG A 352 11.09 -20.18 -5.31
CA ARG A 352 10.94 -20.90 -4.06
C ARG A 352 10.70 -19.91 -2.93
N LEU A 353 9.55 -20.02 -2.28
CA LEU A 353 9.14 -19.21 -1.13
C LEU A 353 9.21 -20.05 0.14
N GLU A 354 10.07 -19.66 1.08
CA GLU A 354 10.18 -20.26 2.41
C GLU A 354 9.57 -19.36 3.48
N GLU A 355 9.16 -19.94 4.62
CA GLU A 355 8.59 -19.19 5.75
C GLU A 355 9.58 -18.17 6.31
N ASP A 356 9.13 -16.93 6.45
CA ASP A 356 9.90 -15.85 7.07
C ASP A 356 8.93 -14.85 7.72
N ALA A 357 9.00 -14.74 9.05
CA ALA A 357 8.10 -13.89 9.83
C ALA A 357 8.45 -12.39 9.80
N SER A 358 9.56 -12.00 9.15
CA SER A 358 10.02 -10.61 9.10
C SER A 358 9.23 -9.71 8.13
N ASN A 359 8.39 -10.30 7.27
CA ASN A 359 7.51 -9.56 6.36
C ASN A 359 6.04 -10.02 6.51
N ALA A 360 5.11 -9.22 6.00
CA ALA A 360 3.68 -9.50 6.13
C ALA A 360 3.19 -10.69 5.28
N TYR A 361 3.94 -11.09 4.25
CA TYR A 361 3.65 -12.30 3.49
C TYR A 361 3.93 -13.58 4.28
N GLY A 362 4.70 -13.48 5.37
CA GLY A 362 5.16 -14.62 6.16
C GLY A 362 6.12 -15.52 5.38
N ARG A 363 6.67 -15.03 4.25
CA ARG A 363 7.49 -15.80 3.31
C ARG A 363 8.50 -14.93 2.57
N LYS A 364 9.68 -15.48 2.24
CA LYS A 364 10.69 -14.85 1.37
C LYS A 364 11.04 -15.71 0.17
N ILE A 365 11.37 -15.05 -0.95
CA ILE A 365 11.97 -15.69 -2.12
C ILE A 365 13.41 -16.07 -1.76
N THR A 366 13.69 -17.37 -1.69
CA THR A 366 15.02 -17.90 -1.34
C THR A 366 15.80 -18.39 -2.55
N THR A 367 15.10 -18.79 -3.61
CA THR A 367 15.69 -19.40 -4.81
C THR A 367 14.84 -19.08 -6.02
N LEU A 368 15.50 -18.91 -7.17
CA LEU A 368 14.85 -18.73 -8.45
C LEU A 368 15.48 -19.69 -9.46
N ILE A 369 14.65 -20.31 -10.29
CA ILE A 369 15.08 -21.15 -11.41
C ILE A 369 14.49 -20.56 -12.68
N TYR A 370 15.36 -20.22 -13.64
CA TYR A 370 14.97 -19.70 -14.95
C TYR A 370 14.91 -20.82 -15.98
N SER A 371 13.92 -20.76 -16.86
CA SER A 371 13.82 -21.64 -18.03
C SER A 371 13.24 -20.86 -19.21
N GLU A 372 13.94 -20.87 -20.35
CA GLU A 372 13.37 -20.47 -21.63
C GLU A 372 12.28 -21.47 -22.06
N LYS A 373 11.22 -20.99 -22.71
CA LYS A 373 10.12 -21.83 -23.21
C LYS A 373 9.95 -21.76 -24.71
#